data_AF-A0A1N7M9H2-F1
#
_entry.id   AF-A0A1N7M9H2-F1
#
_cell.length_a   1.000
_cell.length_b   1.000
_cell.length_c   1.000
_cell.angle_alpha   90.00
_cell.angle_beta   90.00
_cell.angle_gamma   90.00
#
_symmetry.space_group_name_H-M   'P 1'
#
loop_
_entity.id
_entity.type
_entity.pdbx_description
1 polymer ?
#
loop_
_entity_poly.entity_id
_entity_poly.type
_entity_poly.pdbx_seq_one_letter_code
_entity_poly.pdbx_strand_id
1 'polypeptide(L)'
;MSLQTKSFADLITLTRASVGTYLGADGLIKTAAVDVPRFDFSTGKKALLLESSATNLVDTPLASWINNNGAATITTGVEDILGTATAITITYDGSATNMGVYKGFAAAVGAITFSMFVKWVSGATVWRFGSDTLGMYAHIDVTTGELSTKSAGVTGYTFTVLGNGWARVSVSGTVSTAGTYGFSVYSGTVGTGIRSATFSGAQLEQGSGATSYIPTTTAAVTRAADIVAPIDLSGFYLGDGYSIVVKGRMDAVLGDYDRVVQLDAGSDVTRQDFLWNKPTSSFRGEVYDDGEYQAAFLVSDGPQLREVFAMAFALGENHFRAARNGVVGALDSSVSYATPLYLRLGGNSIAGGRPARLLLESVLIYPSLLNEAQLIEVTA
;
A
#
# COMPACT_ATOMS: atom_id res chain seq x y z
N MET A 1 0.25 -12.63 -35.84
CA MET A 1 1.43 -11.95 -35.26
C MET A 1 2.02 -12.86 -34.20
N SER A 2 3.34 -13.01 -34.13
CA SER A 2 4.00 -13.68 -33.00
C SER A 2 3.98 -12.74 -31.79
N LEU A 3 3.79 -13.30 -30.59
CA LEU A 3 3.97 -12.56 -29.33
C LEU A 3 5.43 -12.07 -29.25
N GLN A 4 5.62 -10.76 -29.06
CA GLN A 4 6.93 -10.19 -28.77
C GLN A 4 7.10 -10.05 -27.26
N THR A 5 8.00 -10.83 -26.68
CA THR A 5 8.40 -10.68 -25.28
C THR A 5 9.45 -9.58 -25.19
N LYS A 6 9.17 -8.53 -24.41
CA LYS A 6 10.15 -7.50 -24.04
C LYS A 6 10.50 -7.62 -22.56
N SER A 7 11.68 -7.18 -22.17
CA SER A 7 12.01 -7.09 -20.75
C SER A 7 11.24 -5.93 -20.11
N PHE A 8 11.09 -5.94 -18.78
CA PHE A 8 10.46 -4.84 -18.07
C PHE A 8 11.18 -3.51 -18.32
N ALA A 9 12.51 -3.50 -18.34
CA ALA A 9 13.32 -2.30 -18.54
C ALA A 9 13.19 -1.72 -19.96
N ASP A 10 12.82 -2.53 -20.96
CA ASP A 10 12.56 -2.06 -22.32
C ASP A 10 11.21 -1.36 -22.46
N LEU A 11 10.31 -1.55 -21.50
CA LEU A 11 8.93 -1.05 -21.52
C LEU A 11 8.68 0.04 -20.48
N ILE A 12 9.28 -0.09 -19.30
CA ILE A 12 8.96 0.72 -18.13
C ILE A 12 10.23 1.35 -17.59
N THR A 13 10.27 2.68 -17.63
CA THR A 13 11.27 3.48 -16.92
C THR A 13 10.67 3.95 -15.60
N LEU A 14 11.24 3.48 -14.49
CA LEU A 14 10.84 3.89 -13.13
C LEU A 14 11.98 4.68 -12.49
N THR A 15 11.66 5.80 -11.87
CA THR A 15 12.59 6.58 -11.07
C THR A 15 12.13 6.63 -9.62
N ARG A 16 13.09 6.54 -8.69
CA ARG A 16 12.91 6.74 -7.26
C ARG A 16 14.26 7.17 -6.69
N ALA A 17 14.37 8.45 -6.31
CA ALA A 17 15.60 9.06 -5.77
C ALA A 17 15.94 8.63 -4.33
N SER A 18 15.69 7.37 -3.97
CA SER A 18 16.04 6.75 -2.69
C SER A 18 16.04 5.23 -2.83
N VAL A 19 16.69 4.54 -1.89
CA VAL A 19 16.40 3.11 -1.67
C VAL A 19 14.96 2.93 -1.21
N GLY A 20 14.43 1.72 -1.33
CA GLY A 20 13.11 1.37 -0.80
C GLY A 20 13.00 -0.11 -0.52
N THR A 21 12.14 -0.49 0.43
CA THR A 21 11.95 -1.91 0.77
C THR A 21 10.67 -2.50 0.15
N TYR A 22 10.61 -3.83 0.08
CA TYR A 22 9.45 -4.58 -0.42
C TYR A 22 9.45 -6.01 0.13
N LEU A 23 8.30 -6.68 0.09
CA LEU A 23 8.17 -8.08 0.45
C LEU A 23 8.62 -8.97 -0.71
N GLY A 24 9.70 -9.73 -0.52
CA GLY A 24 10.19 -10.71 -1.49
C GLY A 24 9.34 -11.98 -1.56
N ALA A 25 9.56 -12.77 -2.61
CA ALA A 25 8.89 -14.06 -2.82
C ALA A 25 9.17 -15.10 -1.72
N ASP A 26 10.24 -14.92 -0.97
CA ASP A 26 10.64 -15.71 0.21
C ASP A 26 9.94 -15.24 1.50
N GLY A 27 9.04 -14.24 1.40
CA GLY A 27 8.36 -13.66 2.55
C GLY A 27 9.25 -12.73 3.38
N LEU A 28 10.48 -12.44 2.95
CA LEU A 28 11.40 -11.55 3.67
C LEU A 28 11.35 -10.14 3.12
N ILE A 29 11.66 -9.15 3.97
CA ILE A 29 11.81 -7.76 3.53
C ILE A 29 13.14 -7.62 2.80
N LYS A 30 13.09 -7.04 1.60
CA LYS A 30 14.26 -6.79 0.73
C LYS A 30 14.43 -5.32 0.46
N THR A 31 15.64 -4.91 0.13
CA THR A 31 15.98 -3.53 -0.25
C THR A 31 16.24 -3.45 -1.75
N ALA A 32 15.54 -2.57 -2.44
CA ALA A 32 15.83 -2.16 -3.81
C ALA A 32 16.68 -0.88 -3.80
N ALA A 33 17.68 -0.84 -4.69
CA ALA A 33 18.50 0.35 -4.91
C ALA A 33 17.68 1.51 -5.49
N VAL A 34 18.31 2.68 -5.61
CA VAL A 34 17.79 3.84 -6.34
C VAL A 34 17.40 3.43 -7.76
N ASP A 35 16.26 3.94 -8.24
CA ASP A 35 15.69 3.67 -9.58
C ASP A 35 15.41 2.19 -9.92
N VAL A 36 15.55 1.28 -8.96
CA VAL A 36 15.20 -0.14 -9.15
C VAL A 36 13.73 -0.37 -8.80
N PRO A 37 12.91 -0.92 -9.73
CA PRO A 37 11.52 -1.29 -9.48
C PRO A 37 11.40 -2.30 -8.34
N ARG A 38 10.32 -2.19 -7.56
CA ARG A 38 10.02 -3.08 -6.44
C ARG A 38 8.91 -4.04 -6.84
N PHE A 39 9.20 -5.34 -6.74
CA PHE A 39 8.22 -6.40 -7.02
C PHE A 39 7.81 -7.07 -5.71
N ASP A 40 6.68 -6.63 -5.17
CA ASP A 40 6.16 -7.02 -3.87
C ASP A 40 5.25 -8.25 -3.98
N PHE A 41 5.32 -9.14 -2.98
CA PHE A 41 4.57 -10.40 -2.92
C PHE A 41 3.46 -10.42 -1.86
N SER A 42 3.05 -9.27 -1.32
CA SER A 42 2.03 -9.20 -0.26
C SER A 42 0.60 -9.53 -0.71
N THR A 43 0.36 -9.72 -2.01
CA THR A 43 -0.89 -10.31 -2.54
C THR A 43 -0.80 -11.82 -2.75
N GLY A 44 0.35 -12.44 -2.41
CA GLY A 44 0.67 -13.82 -2.77
C GLY A 44 1.16 -13.98 -4.21
N LYS A 45 1.15 -12.90 -5.01
CA LYS A 45 1.66 -12.85 -6.38
C LYS A 45 2.67 -11.73 -6.52
N LYS A 46 3.51 -11.82 -7.56
CA LYS A 46 4.45 -10.77 -7.93
C LYS A 46 3.66 -9.55 -8.43
N ALA A 47 3.76 -8.41 -7.76
CA ALA A 47 3.13 -7.16 -8.18
C ALA A 47 4.14 -6.01 -8.22
N LEU A 48 4.07 -5.14 -9.22
CA LEU A 48 4.82 -3.89 -9.23
C LEU A 48 4.28 -2.98 -8.13
N LEU A 49 5.12 -2.65 -7.16
CA LEU A 49 4.78 -1.75 -6.06
C LEU A 49 5.09 -0.31 -6.46
N LEU A 50 4.06 0.53 -6.44
CA LEU A 50 4.15 1.97 -6.59
C LEU A 50 3.68 2.65 -5.31
N GLU A 51 4.46 3.59 -4.81
CA GLU A 51 4.14 4.34 -3.59
C GLU A 51 4.56 5.80 -3.71
N SER A 52 3.76 6.69 -3.15
CA SER A 52 4.14 8.08 -2.93
C SER A 52 5.33 8.19 -1.97
N SER A 53 5.89 9.39 -1.90
CA SER A 53 6.94 9.72 -0.94
C SER A 53 6.37 9.62 0.47
N ALA A 54 7.13 9.01 1.38
CA ALA A 54 6.77 8.94 2.78
C ALA A 54 8.00 9.14 3.66
N THR A 55 7.80 9.61 4.88
CA THR A 55 8.87 9.85 5.85
C THR A 55 8.62 9.02 7.08
N ASN A 56 9.60 8.21 7.47
CA ASN A 56 9.59 7.60 8.78
C ASN A 56 10.10 8.62 9.81
N LEU A 57 9.20 9.05 10.70
CA LEU A 57 9.45 10.03 11.76
C LEU A 57 10.15 9.42 12.99
N VAL A 58 10.32 8.10 13.05
CA VAL A 58 11.14 7.45 14.06
C VAL A 58 12.60 7.74 13.73
N ASP A 59 13.18 8.66 14.48
CA ASP A 59 14.52 9.20 14.27
C ASP A 59 15.61 8.51 15.07
N THR A 60 15.27 7.45 15.80
CA THR A 60 16.17 6.86 16.79
C THR A 60 15.96 5.36 16.92
N PRO A 61 17.02 4.60 17.28
CA PRO A 61 16.93 3.14 17.33
C PRO A 61 16.06 2.70 18.51
N LEU A 62 15.40 1.56 18.36
CA LEU A 62 14.53 0.97 19.40
C LEU A 62 15.25 0.79 20.75
N ALA A 63 16.55 0.47 20.73
CA ALA A 63 17.39 0.35 21.93
C ALA A 63 17.49 1.63 22.76
N SER A 64 17.18 2.80 22.18
CA SER A 64 17.19 4.10 22.87
C SER A 64 15.82 4.53 23.42
N TRP A 65 14.78 3.73 23.20
CA TRP A 65 13.44 4.03 23.71
C TRP A 65 13.40 3.87 25.22
N ILE A 66 12.54 4.65 25.86
CA ILE A 66 12.43 4.65 27.32
C ILE A 66 11.79 3.35 27.76
N ASN A 67 12.47 2.63 28.64
CA ASN A 67 11.89 1.47 29.32
C ASN A 67 10.90 1.96 30.39
N ASN A 68 9.62 1.63 30.20
CA ASN A 68 8.58 1.86 31.21
C ASN A 68 8.66 0.75 32.28
N ASN A 69 9.74 0.83 33.07
CA ASN A 69 10.26 -0.17 34.02
C ASN A 69 9.21 -0.71 35.03
N GLY A 70 9.33 -1.90 35.64
CA GLY A 70 10.54 -2.73 35.85
C GLY A 70 10.31 -4.25 35.87
N ALA A 71 9.33 -4.72 35.11
CA ALA A 71 8.96 -6.13 34.94
C ALA A 71 9.38 -6.70 33.57
N ALA A 72 10.08 -5.91 32.76
CA ALA A 72 10.48 -6.25 31.41
C ALA A 72 12.00 -6.13 31.23
N THR A 73 12.63 -7.24 30.84
CA THR A 73 14.03 -7.27 30.42
C THR A 73 14.10 -6.95 28.94
N ILE A 74 14.96 -5.99 28.57
CA ILE A 74 15.20 -5.58 27.20
C ILE A 74 16.57 -6.09 26.77
N THR A 75 16.59 -7.03 25.83
CA THR A 75 17.82 -7.49 25.17
C THR A 75 18.00 -6.72 23.87
N THR A 76 19.13 -6.04 23.69
CA THR A 76 19.46 -5.27 22.48
C THR A 76 20.44 -6.02 21.58
N GLY A 77 20.63 -5.58 20.35
CA GLY A 77 21.61 -6.19 19.44
C GLY A 77 21.12 -7.51 18.83
N VAL A 78 19.80 -7.69 18.78
CA VAL A 78 19.17 -8.88 18.20
C VAL A 78 19.04 -8.69 16.68
N GLU A 79 19.11 -9.79 15.93
CA GLU A 79 18.89 -9.77 14.48
C GLU A 79 17.49 -9.21 14.16
N ASP A 80 17.45 -8.26 13.23
CA ASP A 80 16.30 -7.50 12.83
C ASP A 80 15.68 -8.02 11.52
N ILE A 81 14.64 -7.34 11.05
CA ILE A 81 13.92 -7.75 9.84
C ILE A 81 14.75 -7.68 8.54
N LEU A 82 15.86 -6.93 8.55
CA LEU A 82 16.80 -6.78 7.44
C LEU A 82 18.08 -7.61 7.64
N GLY A 83 18.15 -8.44 8.69
CA GLY A 83 19.32 -9.25 9.01
C GLY A 83 20.46 -8.47 9.69
N THR A 84 20.20 -7.27 10.22
CA THR A 84 21.17 -6.47 10.98
C THR A 84 20.90 -6.56 12.49
N ALA A 85 21.80 -6.08 13.35
CA ALA A 85 21.69 -6.24 14.80
C ALA A 85 21.02 -5.04 15.50
N THR A 86 19.85 -4.58 15.02
CA THR A 86 19.16 -3.40 15.60
C THR A 86 17.87 -3.69 16.34
N ALA A 87 17.41 -4.95 16.33
CA ALA A 87 16.19 -5.33 17.03
C ALA A 87 16.39 -5.39 18.55
N ILE A 88 15.27 -5.34 19.26
CA ILE A 88 15.21 -5.58 20.70
C ILE A 88 14.29 -6.76 20.99
N THR A 89 14.63 -7.59 21.97
CA THR A 89 13.70 -8.56 22.55
C THR A 89 13.21 -8.04 23.88
N ILE A 90 11.89 -7.98 24.05
CA ILE A 90 11.25 -7.60 25.31
C ILE A 90 10.73 -8.89 25.94
N THR A 91 11.23 -9.21 27.13
CA THR A 91 10.74 -10.32 27.95
C THR A 91 10.07 -9.75 29.19
N TYR A 92 8.76 -9.89 29.27
CA TYR A 92 7.93 -9.46 30.39
C TYR A 92 7.64 -10.62 31.34
N ASP A 93 7.83 -10.41 32.64
CA ASP A 93 7.79 -11.46 33.68
C ASP A 93 6.40 -11.72 34.28
N GLY A 94 5.36 -11.01 33.83
CA GLY A 94 4.00 -11.20 34.34
C GLY A 94 3.62 -10.35 35.56
N SER A 95 4.53 -9.57 36.14
CA SER A 95 4.30 -8.88 37.42
C SER A 95 3.54 -7.53 37.36
N ALA A 96 3.43 -6.88 36.19
CA ALA A 96 2.73 -5.59 35.99
C ALA A 96 2.18 -5.35 34.57
N THR A 97 0.99 -4.80 34.43
CA THR A 97 0.42 -4.51 33.10
C THR A 97 1.06 -3.29 32.42
N ASN A 98 0.94 -3.19 31.09
CA ASN A 98 1.45 -2.06 30.29
C ASN A 98 2.97 -1.80 30.39
N MET A 99 3.75 -2.87 30.43
CA MET A 99 5.21 -2.82 30.52
C MET A 99 5.85 -2.99 29.14
N GLY A 100 6.92 -2.25 28.88
CA GLY A 100 7.67 -2.33 27.62
C GLY A 100 8.40 -1.03 27.33
N VAL A 101 8.46 -0.62 26.07
CA VAL A 101 9.23 0.57 25.66
C VAL A 101 8.35 1.60 24.96
N TYR A 102 8.71 2.87 25.11
CA TYR A 102 8.04 3.96 24.42
C TYR A 102 9.00 5.09 24.07
N LYS A 103 8.59 5.92 23.10
CA LYS A 103 9.27 7.15 22.75
C LYS A 103 8.32 8.21 22.20
N GLY A 104 8.59 9.47 22.53
CA GLY A 104 7.87 10.62 21.98
C GLY A 104 8.37 10.99 20.57
N PHE A 105 7.44 11.17 19.63
CA PHE A 105 7.74 11.69 18.29
C PHE A 105 6.81 12.86 17.96
N ALA A 106 7.33 13.83 17.21
CA ALA A 106 6.53 14.93 16.70
C ALA A 106 5.56 14.42 15.61
N ALA A 107 4.30 14.84 15.70
CA ALA A 107 3.27 14.54 14.71
C ALA A 107 2.49 15.81 14.38
N ALA A 108 2.19 16.00 13.09
CA ALA A 108 1.31 17.08 12.64
C ALA A 108 -0.15 16.60 12.61
N VAL A 109 -1.07 17.57 12.48
CA VAL A 109 -2.50 17.30 12.34
C VAL A 109 -2.78 16.45 11.10
N GLY A 110 -3.64 15.44 11.23
CA GLY A 110 -4.03 14.56 10.14
C GLY A 110 -3.98 13.08 10.52
N ALA A 111 -4.17 12.21 9.52
CA ALA A 111 -4.05 10.77 9.71
C ALA A 111 -2.59 10.39 9.99
N ILE A 112 -2.38 9.45 10.89
CA ILE A 112 -1.07 8.93 11.26
C ILE A 112 -1.11 7.41 11.39
N THR A 113 -0.02 6.74 11.03
CA THR A 113 0.15 5.30 11.18
C THR A 113 1.47 4.97 11.87
N PHE A 114 1.39 4.21 12.96
CA PHE A 114 2.52 3.58 13.61
C PHE A 114 2.60 2.11 13.18
N SER A 115 3.77 1.65 12.76
CA SER A 115 4.01 0.25 12.38
C SER A 115 5.33 -0.27 12.92
N MET A 116 5.41 -1.57 13.16
CA MET A 116 6.62 -2.23 13.63
C MET A 116 6.59 -3.72 13.26
N PHE A 117 7.76 -4.32 13.12
CA PHE A 117 7.90 -5.75 12.97
C PHE A 117 7.96 -6.42 14.34
N VAL A 118 7.30 -7.57 14.47
CA VAL A 118 7.27 -8.39 15.66
C VAL A 118 7.54 -9.84 15.30
N LYS A 119 8.33 -10.52 16.12
CA LYS A 119 8.53 -11.97 16.07
C LYS A 119 8.25 -12.51 17.46
N TRP A 120 7.21 -13.34 17.57
CA TRP A 120 6.89 -14.01 18.82
C TRP A 120 8.03 -14.92 19.26
N VAL A 121 8.33 -14.93 20.56
CA VAL A 121 9.36 -15.79 21.14
C VAL A 121 8.73 -16.81 22.08
N SER A 122 7.95 -16.38 23.07
CA SER A 122 7.33 -17.28 24.04
C SER A 122 6.21 -16.64 24.83
N GLY A 123 5.44 -17.47 25.55
CA GLY A 123 4.41 -17.03 26.49
C GLY A 123 3.20 -16.42 25.80
N ALA A 124 2.55 -15.48 26.48
CA ALA A 124 1.29 -14.89 26.00
C ALA A 124 1.49 -14.05 24.72
N THR A 125 0.52 -14.14 23.81
CA THR A 125 0.65 -13.69 22.41
C THR A 125 0.16 -12.27 22.17
N VAL A 126 -0.69 -11.72 23.04
CA VAL A 126 -1.28 -10.38 22.83
C VAL A 126 -0.31 -9.28 23.24
N TRP A 127 0.06 -8.40 22.31
CA TRP A 127 0.86 -7.20 22.58
C TRP A 127 0.09 -5.94 22.23
N ARG A 128 0.39 -4.84 22.92
CA ARG A 128 -0.20 -3.53 22.69
C ARG A 128 0.74 -2.68 21.85
N PHE A 129 0.21 -2.09 20.77
CA PHE A 129 0.94 -1.18 19.87
C PHE A 129 0.19 0.14 19.75
N GLY A 130 0.91 1.27 19.73
CA GLY A 130 0.31 2.57 19.40
C GLY A 130 0.72 3.67 20.37
N SER A 131 -0.20 4.58 20.71
CA SER A 131 0.06 5.74 21.56
C SER A 131 -1.04 5.96 22.59
N ASP A 132 -0.66 5.92 23.88
CA ASP A 132 -1.52 6.31 25.01
C ASP A 132 -1.97 7.77 24.90
N THR A 133 -1.03 8.66 24.59
CA THR A 133 -1.27 10.12 24.54
C THR A 133 -2.18 10.55 23.39
N LEU A 134 -2.34 9.72 22.36
CA LEU A 134 -3.30 9.91 21.27
C LEU A 134 -4.60 9.12 21.48
N GLY A 135 -4.67 8.27 22.50
CA GLY A 135 -5.74 7.27 22.60
C GLY A 135 -5.81 6.39 21.34
N MET A 136 -4.67 6.08 20.72
CA MET A 136 -4.54 5.37 19.44
C MET A 136 -3.70 4.11 19.65
N TYR A 137 -4.26 3.06 20.25
CA TYR A 137 -3.56 1.82 20.51
C TYR A 137 -4.46 0.59 20.36
N ALA A 138 -3.85 -0.52 19.96
CA ALA A 138 -4.52 -1.79 19.75
C ALA A 138 -3.76 -2.93 20.45
N HIS A 139 -4.52 -3.86 21.04
CA HIS A 139 -4.04 -5.12 21.59
C HIS A 139 -4.24 -6.20 20.54
N ILE A 140 -3.15 -6.74 20.01
CA ILE A 140 -3.14 -7.64 18.87
C ILE A 140 -2.42 -8.92 19.27
N ASP A 141 -3.02 -10.08 19.00
CA ASP A 141 -2.35 -11.37 19.07
C ASP A 141 -1.27 -11.41 17.97
N VAL A 142 0.00 -11.48 18.36
CA VAL A 142 1.11 -11.39 17.40
C VAL A 142 1.41 -12.70 16.67
N THR A 143 0.64 -13.76 16.94
CA THR A 143 0.74 -15.04 16.24
C THR A 143 -0.42 -15.24 15.25
N THR A 144 -1.62 -14.75 15.56
CA THR A 144 -2.80 -14.86 14.69
C THR A 144 -3.16 -13.56 13.96
N GLY A 145 -2.72 -12.42 14.48
CA GLY A 145 -3.13 -11.09 14.01
C GLY A 145 -4.50 -10.64 14.50
N GLU A 146 -5.15 -11.44 15.35
CA GLU A 146 -6.48 -11.13 15.86
C GLU A 146 -6.45 -9.94 16.82
N LEU A 147 -7.40 -9.03 16.63
CA LEU A 147 -7.59 -7.89 17.52
C LEU A 147 -8.30 -8.35 18.79
N SER A 148 -7.61 -8.23 19.93
CA SER A 148 -8.23 -8.45 21.23
C SER A 148 -9.09 -7.26 21.64
N THR A 149 -8.51 -6.05 21.64
CA THR A 149 -9.21 -4.79 21.94
C THR A 149 -8.48 -3.62 21.27
N LYS A 150 -9.16 -2.48 21.12
CA LYS A 150 -8.54 -1.22 20.68
C LYS A 150 -9.16 -0.03 21.39
N SER A 151 -8.41 1.05 21.49
CA SER A 151 -8.93 2.34 21.94
C SER A 151 -9.79 3.01 20.86
N ALA A 152 -10.62 3.97 21.26
CA ALA A 152 -11.54 4.68 20.37
C ALA A 152 -10.83 5.49 19.27
N GLY A 153 -9.60 5.94 19.49
CA GLY A 153 -8.82 6.71 18.51
C GLY A 153 -8.21 5.87 17.39
N VAL A 154 -8.35 4.53 17.42
CA VAL A 154 -7.85 3.65 16.35
C VAL A 154 -8.83 3.61 15.18
N THR A 155 -8.42 4.20 14.06
CA THR A 155 -9.17 4.23 12.80
C THR A 155 -8.88 3.02 11.90
N GLY A 156 -7.76 2.34 12.10
CA GLY A 156 -7.41 1.13 11.36
C GLY A 156 -6.25 0.35 12.00
N TYR A 157 -6.13 -0.92 11.66
CA TYR A 157 -4.96 -1.73 11.99
C TYR A 157 -4.69 -2.74 10.86
N THR A 158 -3.46 -3.24 10.77
CA THR A 158 -3.12 -4.36 9.90
C THR A 158 -2.17 -5.32 10.62
N PHE A 159 -2.24 -6.58 10.24
CA PHE A 159 -1.29 -7.62 10.60
C PHE A 159 -0.89 -8.37 9.33
N THR A 160 0.40 -8.37 9.00
CA THR A 160 0.93 -9.02 7.79
C THR A 160 1.99 -10.03 8.20
N VAL A 161 1.70 -11.32 7.99
CA VAL A 161 2.67 -12.40 8.23
C VAL A 161 3.82 -12.30 7.22
N LEU A 162 5.03 -12.54 7.69
CA LEU A 162 6.27 -12.54 6.93
C LEU A 162 7.02 -13.86 7.16
N GLY A 163 8.10 -14.06 6.40
CA GLY A 163 9.00 -15.20 6.58
C GLY A 163 9.72 -15.18 7.93
N ASN A 164 10.24 -16.34 8.32
CA ASN A 164 11.04 -16.53 9.54
C ASN A 164 10.33 -16.17 10.86
N GLY A 165 8.99 -16.26 10.89
CA GLY A 165 8.18 -16.02 12.08
C GLY A 165 7.99 -14.54 12.43
N TRP A 166 8.39 -13.64 11.53
CA TRP A 166 8.09 -12.22 11.64
C TRP A 166 6.68 -11.91 11.17
N ALA A 167 6.10 -10.85 11.71
CA ALA A 167 4.93 -10.19 11.19
C ALA A 167 5.14 -8.67 11.26
N ARG A 168 4.45 -7.92 10.41
CA ARG A 168 4.35 -6.46 10.53
C ARG A 168 2.99 -6.08 11.06
N VAL A 169 2.98 -5.31 12.14
CA VAL A 169 1.79 -4.73 12.74
C VAL A 169 1.72 -3.25 12.36
N SER A 170 0.54 -2.75 12.04
CA SER A 170 0.30 -1.30 11.98
C SER A 170 -0.97 -0.90 12.73
N VAL A 171 -0.97 0.29 13.30
CA VAL A 171 -2.09 0.94 13.98
C VAL A 171 -2.19 2.38 13.48
N SER A 172 -3.36 2.74 12.96
CA SER A 172 -3.66 4.07 12.44
C SER A 172 -4.66 4.82 13.32
N GLY A 173 -4.57 6.14 13.29
CA GLY A 173 -5.48 7.06 13.98
C GLY A 173 -5.36 8.46 13.41
N THR A 174 -5.82 9.45 14.18
CA THR A 174 -5.85 10.86 13.77
C THR A 174 -5.26 11.74 14.85
N VAL A 175 -4.38 12.65 14.46
CA VAL A 175 -3.85 13.71 15.30
C VAL A 175 -4.72 14.95 15.09
N SER A 176 -5.37 15.44 16.14
CA SER A 176 -6.23 16.64 16.10
C SER A 176 -5.47 17.93 16.38
N THR A 177 -4.35 17.86 17.07
CA THR A 177 -3.48 19.00 17.42
C THR A 177 -2.03 18.60 17.17
N ALA A 178 -1.24 19.43 16.51
CA ALA A 178 0.18 19.11 16.31
C ALA A 178 0.91 19.08 17.66
N GLY A 179 1.81 18.12 17.86
CA GLY A 179 2.51 17.96 19.13
C GLY A 179 3.43 16.75 19.17
N THR A 180 3.98 16.47 20.35
CA THR A 180 4.78 15.26 20.60
C THR A 180 3.92 14.22 21.31
N TYR A 181 3.86 13.03 20.73
CA TYR A 181 3.06 11.93 21.23
C TYR A 181 3.93 10.71 21.50
N GLY A 182 3.68 10.03 22.63
CA GLY A 182 4.40 8.83 23.03
C GLY A 182 3.87 7.61 22.29
N PHE A 183 4.70 6.96 21.49
CA PHE A 183 4.42 5.69 20.82
C PHE A 183 5.13 4.55 21.54
N SER A 184 4.44 3.43 21.70
CA SER A 184 4.83 2.34 22.58
C SER A 184 4.56 0.97 21.98
N VAL A 185 5.33 0.01 22.49
CA VAL A 185 4.99 -1.41 22.47
C VAL A 185 5.01 -1.94 23.89
N TYR A 186 3.87 -2.45 24.35
CA TYR A 186 3.69 -2.91 25.72
C TYR A 186 3.10 -4.32 25.79
N SER A 187 3.29 -5.00 26.93
CA SER A 187 2.69 -6.29 27.25
C SER A 187 1.16 -6.27 27.29
N GLY A 188 0.55 -5.09 27.29
CA GLY A 188 -0.89 -4.86 27.34
C GLY A 188 -1.49 -5.05 28.73
N THR A 189 -2.82 -5.00 28.81
CA THR A 189 -3.62 -5.19 30.03
C THR A 189 -4.34 -6.53 30.08
N VAL A 190 -4.38 -7.24 28.95
CA VAL A 190 -5.10 -8.51 28.80
C VAL A 190 -4.20 -9.65 29.27
N GLY A 191 -4.34 -10.00 30.56
CA GLY A 191 -3.67 -11.11 31.22
C GLY A 191 -2.25 -10.79 31.70
N THR A 192 -1.95 -11.17 32.94
CA THR A 192 -0.64 -11.04 33.61
C THR A 192 0.35 -12.15 33.20
N GLY A 193 0.24 -12.66 31.97
CA GLY A 193 1.10 -13.74 31.49
C GLY A 193 2.52 -13.27 31.16
N ILE A 194 3.51 -14.08 31.54
CA ILE A 194 4.88 -13.99 31.00
C ILE A 194 4.78 -14.02 29.47
N ARG A 195 5.54 -13.15 28.81
CA ARG A 195 5.62 -13.12 27.33
C ARG A 195 6.95 -12.58 26.87
N SER A 196 7.36 -13.02 25.69
CA SER A 196 8.56 -12.52 25.03
C SER A 196 8.31 -12.36 23.54
N ALA A 197 8.79 -11.25 22.98
CA ALA A 197 8.76 -10.99 21.55
C ALA A 197 9.92 -10.08 21.15
N THR A 198 10.41 -10.29 19.93
CA THR A 198 11.43 -9.46 19.29
C THR A 198 10.77 -8.41 18.42
N PHE A 199 11.24 -7.17 18.49
CA PHE A 199 10.72 -6.02 17.80
C PHE A 199 11.78 -5.34 16.95
N SER A 200 11.40 -4.93 15.75
CA SER A 200 12.29 -4.34 14.76
C SER A 200 11.55 -3.27 13.94
N GLY A 201 12.31 -2.32 13.41
CA GLY A 201 11.84 -1.41 12.36
C GLY A 201 10.57 -0.63 12.68
N ALA A 202 10.57 0.05 13.82
CA ALA A 202 9.53 0.99 14.15
C ALA A 202 9.46 2.10 13.09
N GLN A 203 8.24 2.40 12.66
CA GLN A 203 7.97 3.38 11.63
C GLN A 203 6.71 4.17 11.96
N LEU A 204 6.85 5.50 11.95
CA LEU A 204 5.75 6.44 12.15
C LEU A 204 5.63 7.33 10.91
N GLU A 205 4.47 7.31 10.25
CA GLU A 205 4.25 8.04 9.00
C GLU A 205 2.93 8.82 9.06
N GLN A 206 2.87 9.97 8.39
CA GLN A 206 1.58 10.56 8.05
C GLN A 206 0.88 9.72 6.99
N GLY A 207 -0.43 9.56 7.16
CA GLY A 207 -1.26 8.74 6.29
C GLY A 207 -2.17 7.80 7.08
N SER A 208 -3.10 7.15 6.38
CA SER A 208 -4.07 6.22 6.97
C SER A 208 -3.59 4.76 6.97
N GLY A 209 -2.42 4.47 6.39
CA GLY A 209 -1.82 3.15 6.37
C GLY A 209 -0.30 3.21 6.24
N ALA A 210 0.36 2.13 6.64
CA ALA A 210 1.81 2.00 6.58
C ALA A 210 2.27 1.80 5.13
N THR A 211 3.33 2.51 4.73
CA THR A 211 4.02 2.24 3.46
C THR A 211 5.13 1.21 3.66
N SER A 212 5.86 0.83 2.60
CA SER A 212 7.08 0.02 2.75
C SER A 212 7.99 0.55 3.85
N TYR A 213 8.68 -0.37 4.53
CA TYR A 213 9.57 0.02 5.61
C TYR A 213 10.69 0.93 5.09
N ILE A 214 10.89 2.05 5.77
CA ILE A 214 11.89 3.08 5.53
C ILE A 214 12.85 2.99 6.72
N PRO A 215 13.99 2.30 6.55
CA PRO A 215 14.94 2.12 7.62
C PRO A 215 15.50 3.47 8.09
N THR A 216 15.47 3.68 9.40
CA THR A 216 16.08 4.84 10.06
C THR A 216 17.12 4.36 11.07
N THR A 217 18.05 5.24 11.41
CA THR A 217 19.07 4.97 12.43
C THR A 217 19.10 6.10 13.46
N THR A 218 19.45 7.31 13.05
CA THR A 218 19.68 8.48 13.93
C THR A 218 18.96 9.75 13.50
N ALA A 219 18.20 9.67 12.41
CA ALA A 219 17.38 10.76 11.92
C ALA A 219 16.16 10.19 11.18
N ALA A 220 15.10 11.00 11.07
CA ALA A 220 13.99 10.71 10.18
C ALA A 220 14.50 10.62 8.73
N VAL A 221 13.95 9.69 7.96
CA VAL A 221 14.35 9.44 6.56
C VAL A 221 13.12 9.45 5.67
N THR A 222 13.25 10.09 4.50
CA THR A 222 12.22 10.11 3.46
C THR A 222 12.57 9.12 2.36
N ARG A 223 11.62 8.24 2.04
CA ARG A 223 11.61 7.47 0.80
C ARG A 223 10.96 8.31 -0.30
N ALA A 224 11.63 8.47 -1.44
CA ALA A 224 11.08 9.17 -2.59
C ALA A 224 9.88 8.42 -3.19
N ALA A 225 9.03 9.14 -3.92
CA ALA A 225 7.93 8.53 -4.67
C ALA A 225 8.47 7.66 -5.81
N ASP A 226 7.76 6.58 -6.14
CA ASP A 226 7.96 5.87 -7.39
C ASP A 226 7.30 6.66 -8.52
N ILE A 227 8.05 6.98 -9.57
CA ILE A 227 7.54 7.69 -10.75
C ILE A 227 7.80 6.82 -11.97
N VAL A 228 6.73 6.40 -12.64
CA VAL A 228 6.78 5.65 -13.90
C VAL A 228 6.63 6.64 -15.06
N ALA A 229 7.59 6.65 -15.97
CA ALA A 229 7.50 7.43 -17.20
C ALA A 229 6.34 6.90 -18.08
N PRO A 230 5.72 7.76 -18.92
CA PRO A 230 4.68 7.31 -19.85
C PRO A 230 5.21 6.20 -20.75
N ILE A 231 4.43 5.12 -20.86
CA ILE A 231 4.73 3.98 -21.72
C ILE A 231 4.17 4.29 -23.10
N ASP A 232 5.03 4.32 -24.11
CA ASP A 232 4.64 4.59 -25.49
C ASP A 232 3.83 3.42 -26.09
N LEU A 233 2.63 3.75 -26.56
CA LEU A 233 1.71 2.82 -27.21
C LEU A 233 1.65 2.98 -28.73
N SER A 234 2.41 3.92 -29.33
CA SER A 234 2.34 4.23 -30.76
C SER A 234 2.62 3.03 -31.69
N GLY A 235 3.31 2.00 -31.20
CA GLY A 235 3.54 0.74 -31.91
C GLY A 235 2.35 -0.24 -31.91
N PHE A 236 1.27 0.06 -31.19
CA PHE A 236 0.06 -0.78 -31.12
C PHE A 236 -1.07 -0.13 -31.92
N TYR A 237 -1.69 -0.89 -32.83
CA TYR A 237 -2.89 -0.43 -33.52
C TYR A 237 -4.10 -0.55 -32.60
N LEU A 238 -4.61 0.60 -32.12
CA LEU A 238 -5.75 0.70 -31.21
C LEU A 238 -6.88 1.56 -31.80
N GLY A 239 -6.86 1.82 -33.11
CA GLY A 239 -7.77 2.74 -33.81
C GLY A 239 -9.18 2.20 -34.09
N ASP A 240 -9.34 0.87 -34.14
CA ASP A 240 -10.65 0.22 -34.28
C ASP A 240 -11.30 -0.09 -32.91
N GLY A 241 -10.73 0.46 -31.84
CA GLY A 241 -11.06 0.14 -30.46
C GLY A 241 -10.12 -0.89 -29.86
N TYR A 242 -10.13 -0.96 -28.54
CA TYR A 242 -9.25 -1.79 -27.75
C TYR A 242 -9.90 -2.19 -26.43
N SER A 243 -9.29 -3.15 -25.75
CA SER A 243 -9.66 -3.48 -24.37
C SER A 243 -8.44 -3.45 -23.47
N ILE A 244 -8.62 -3.04 -22.24
CA ILE A 244 -7.60 -3.12 -21.20
C ILE A 244 -8.13 -3.94 -20.03
N VAL A 245 -7.27 -4.75 -19.44
CA VAL A 245 -7.51 -5.50 -18.20
C VAL A 245 -6.42 -5.14 -17.20
N VAL A 246 -6.82 -4.79 -15.99
CA VAL A 246 -5.91 -4.42 -14.91
C VAL A 246 -6.24 -5.24 -13.68
N LYS A 247 -5.22 -5.87 -13.10
CA LYS A 247 -5.32 -6.63 -11.85
C LYS A 247 -4.36 -6.06 -10.82
N GLY A 248 -4.80 -5.94 -9.58
CA GLY A 248 -3.96 -5.37 -8.54
C GLY A 248 -4.67 -5.24 -7.19
N ARG A 249 -4.06 -4.44 -6.32
CA ARG A 249 -4.59 -4.06 -5.01
C ARG A 249 -4.16 -2.63 -4.70
N MET A 250 -5.08 -1.78 -4.26
CA MET A 250 -4.75 -0.44 -3.76
C MET A 250 -4.92 -0.42 -2.25
N ASP A 251 -3.84 -0.19 -1.51
CA ASP A 251 -3.83 -0.33 -0.04
C ASP A 251 -4.09 1.00 0.69
N ALA A 252 -3.77 2.12 0.05
CA ALA A 252 -3.99 3.45 0.58
C ALA A 252 -4.09 4.48 -0.55
N VAL A 253 -4.84 5.54 -0.28
CA VAL A 253 -5.09 6.67 -1.19
C VAL A 253 -4.34 7.91 -0.73
N LEU A 254 -4.01 8.78 -1.67
CA LEU A 254 -3.34 10.05 -1.43
C LEU A 254 -4.23 11.24 -1.80
N GLY A 255 -4.91 11.16 -2.95
CA GLY A 255 -5.83 12.18 -3.46
C GLY A 255 -7.29 11.75 -3.37
N ASP A 256 -8.16 12.58 -3.97
CA ASP A 256 -9.57 12.23 -4.09
C ASP A 256 -9.86 11.30 -5.28
N TYR A 257 -8.96 11.27 -6.27
CA TYR A 257 -9.10 10.53 -7.53
C TYR A 257 -7.78 9.84 -7.91
N ASP A 258 -7.33 8.84 -7.15
CA ASP A 258 -6.03 8.22 -7.42
C ASP A 258 -6.14 7.19 -8.55
N ARG A 259 -5.43 7.45 -9.65
CA ARG A 259 -5.43 6.57 -10.83
C ARG A 259 -4.63 5.29 -10.58
N VAL A 260 -5.18 4.17 -11.01
CA VAL A 260 -4.49 2.89 -11.16
C VAL A 260 -3.74 2.88 -12.49
N VAL A 261 -4.45 3.16 -13.57
CA VAL A 261 -3.91 3.33 -14.92
C VAL A 261 -4.63 4.45 -15.63
N GLN A 262 -3.96 5.03 -16.63
CA GLN A 262 -4.54 5.94 -17.59
C GLN A 262 -3.98 5.65 -18.97
N LEU A 263 -4.83 5.66 -19.98
CA LEU A 263 -4.46 5.82 -21.36
C LEU A 263 -4.82 7.24 -21.81
N ASP A 264 -3.95 7.89 -22.58
CA ASP A 264 -4.20 9.24 -23.09
C ASP A 264 -3.51 9.51 -24.43
N ALA A 265 -4.01 10.52 -25.14
CA ALA A 265 -3.44 11.04 -26.37
C ALA A 265 -2.39 12.16 -26.12
N GLY A 266 -1.72 12.16 -24.95
CA GLY A 266 -0.75 13.18 -24.57
C GLY A 266 -1.34 14.36 -23.78
N SER A 267 -2.63 14.31 -23.43
CA SER A 267 -3.32 15.32 -22.61
C SER A 267 -4.22 14.64 -21.55
N ASP A 268 -4.45 15.27 -20.40
CA ASP A 268 -5.42 14.75 -19.40
C ASP A 268 -6.88 15.02 -19.81
N VAL A 269 -7.11 15.84 -20.84
CA VAL A 269 -8.47 16.16 -21.34
C VAL A 269 -9.01 15.05 -22.23
N THR A 270 -8.14 14.28 -22.88
CA THR A 270 -8.51 13.10 -23.66
C THR A 270 -7.87 11.87 -23.03
N ARG A 271 -8.64 11.19 -22.18
CA ARG A 271 -8.13 10.10 -21.35
C ARG A 271 -9.15 9.00 -21.12
N GLN A 272 -8.63 7.82 -20.83
CA GLN A 272 -9.38 6.68 -20.33
C GLN A 272 -8.65 6.16 -19.10
N ASP A 273 -9.31 6.13 -17.95
CA ASP A 273 -8.64 5.76 -16.71
C ASP A 273 -9.42 4.74 -15.90
N PHE A 274 -8.67 4.04 -15.05
CA PHE A 274 -9.23 3.39 -13.88
C PHE A 274 -8.68 4.12 -12.67
N LEU A 275 -9.56 4.52 -11.75
CA LEU A 275 -9.18 5.27 -10.57
C LEU A 275 -9.96 4.83 -9.33
N TRP A 276 -9.42 5.17 -8.17
CA TRP A 276 -10.15 5.17 -6.92
C TRP A 276 -10.77 6.54 -6.68
N ASN A 277 -12.09 6.59 -6.57
CA ASN A 277 -12.88 7.76 -6.22
C ASN A 277 -13.13 7.74 -4.71
N LYS A 278 -12.35 8.52 -3.96
CA LYS A 278 -12.43 8.60 -2.49
C LYS A 278 -13.75 9.19 -1.98
N PRO A 279 -14.33 10.25 -2.58
CA PRO A 279 -15.67 10.75 -2.20
C PRO A 279 -16.76 9.67 -2.14
N THR A 280 -16.74 8.70 -3.06
CA THR A 280 -17.72 7.60 -3.10
C THR A 280 -17.19 6.26 -2.61
N SER A 281 -15.91 6.20 -2.20
CA SER A 281 -15.21 4.98 -1.79
C SER A 281 -15.39 3.82 -2.79
N SER A 282 -15.14 4.11 -4.07
CA SER A 282 -15.34 3.14 -5.14
C SER A 282 -14.29 3.27 -6.23
N PHE A 283 -13.98 2.15 -6.88
CA PHE A 283 -13.28 2.18 -8.16
C PHE A 283 -14.22 2.63 -9.28
N ARG A 284 -13.68 3.41 -10.21
CA ARG A 284 -14.38 3.93 -11.38
C ARG A 284 -13.51 3.75 -12.63
N GLY A 285 -14.17 3.44 -13.76
CA GLY A 285 -13.58 3.63 -15.08
C GLY A 285 -14.20 4.86 -15.74
N GLU A 286 -13.40 5.78 -16.27
CA GLU A 286 -13.89 6.99 -16.94
C GLU A 286 -13.34 7.10 -18.37
N VAL A 287 -14.12 7.74 -19.24
CA VAL A 287 -13.73 8.12 -20.61
C VAL A 287 -14.01 9.59 -20.80
N TYR A 288 -12.99 10.34 -21.20
CA TYR A 288 -13.07 11.73 -21.61
C TYR A 288 -12.48 11.90 -23.00
N ASP A 289 -13.08 12.80 -23.78
CA ASP A 289 -12.61 13.17 -25.10
C ASP A 289 -12.71 14.70 -25.27
N ASP A 290 -11.57 15.35 -25.50
CA ASP A 290 -11.42 16.81 -25.59
C ASP A 290 -12.02 17.57 -24.38
N GLY A 291 -11.93 16.98 -23.20
CA GLY A 291 -12.44 17.54 -21.94
C GLY A 291 -13.92 17.24 -21.67
N GLU A 292 -14.64 16.66 -22.64
CA GLU A 292 -16.02 16.24 -22.48
C GLU A 292 -16.10 14.85 -21.84
N TYR A 293 -17.02 14.70 -20.89
CA TYR A 293 -17.30 13.42 -20.24
C TYR A 293 -18.10 12.53 -21.20
N GLN A 294 -17.51 11.42 -21.63
CA GLN A 294 -18.14 10.51 -22.59
C GLN A 294 -18.90 9.39 -21.91
N ALA A 295 -18.25 8.69 -20.97
CA ALA A 295 -18.86 7.60 -20.22
C ALA A 295 -18.15 7.36 -18.89
N ALA A 296 -18.85 6.67 -17.99
CA ALA A 296 -18.17 5.98 -16.90
C ALA A 296 -18.82 4.65 -16.58
N PHE A 297 -17.99 3.78 -16.04
CA PHE A 297 -18.42 2.62 -15.31
C PHE A 297 -18.29 2.90 -13.81
N LEU A 298 -19.45 2.99 -13.15
CA LEU A 298 -19.60 3.14 -11.71
C LEU A 298 -20.31 1.89 -11.20
N VAL A 299 -19.74 1.24 -10.20
CA VAL A 299 -20.42 0.13 -9.53
C VAL A 299 -20.32 0.36 -8.03
N SER A 300 -21.49 0.52 -7.39
CA SER A 300 -21.59 0.48 -5.93
C SER A 300 -21.11 -0.88 -5.42
N ASP A 301 -20.64 -0.95 -4.16
CA ASP A 301 -20.30 -2.24 -3.54
C ASP A 301 -19.14 -2.98 -4.26
N GLY A 302 -18.12 -2.23 -4.66
CA GLY A 302 -16.90 -2.75 -5.28
C GLY A 302 -15.77 -3.13 -4.34
N PRO A 303 -14.70 -3.73 -4.90
CA PRO A 303 -13.51 -4.03 -4.13
C PRO A 303 -13.08 -2.75 -3.44
N GLN A 304 -12.94 -2.83 -2.13
CA GLN A 304 -12.51 -1.73 -1.29
C GLN A 304 -10.99 -1.64 -1.29
N LEU A 305 -10.45 -0.59 -0.69
CA LEU A 305 -9.01 -0.54 -0.43
C LEU A 305 -8.58 -1.81 0.32
N ARG A 306 -7.42 -2.35 -0.06
CA ARG A 306 -6.82 -3.60 0.42
C ARG A 306 -7.52 -4.88 -0.03
N GLU A 307 -8.54 -4.79 -0.88
CA GLU A 307 -9.07 -5.94 -1.60
C GLU A 307 -8.42 -6.03 -2.98
N VAL A 308 -8.17 -7.26 -3.43
CA VAL A 308 -7.71 -7.49 -4.80
C VAL A 308 -8.83 -7.13 -5.77
N PHE A 309 -8.47 -6.47 -6.86
CA PHE A 309 -9.38 -6.12 -7.93
C PHE A 309 -8.90 -6.68 -9.27
N ALA A 310 -9.86 -7.00 -10.13
CA ALA A 310 -9.67 -7.14 -11.55
C ALA A 310 -10.70 -6.25 -12.24
N MET A 311 -10.24 -5.31 -13.06
CA MET A 311 -11.08 -4.37 -13.82
C MET A 311 -10.74 -4.46 -15.30
N ALA A 312 -11.74 -4.32 -16.15
CA ALA A 312 -11.55 -4.28 -17.59
C ALA A 312 -12.53 -3.33 -18.25
N PHE A 313 -12.14 -2.75 -19.38
CA PHE A 313 -13.08 -2.12 -20.31
C PHE A 313 -12.72 -2.48 -21.74
N ALA A 314 -13.74 -2.52 -22.60
CA ALA A 314 -13.64 -2.48 -24.05
C ALA A 314 -14.15 -1.09 -24.49
N LEU A 315 -13.34 -0.38 -25.27
CA LEU A 315 -13.63 0.96 -25.76
C LEU A 315 -13.36 1.06 -27.26
N GLY A 316 -14.34 1.60 -27.98
CA GLY A 316 -14.26 1.99 -29.37
C GLY A 316 -15.35 3.02 -29.68
N GLU A 317 -15.43 3.44 -30.93
CA GLU A 317 -16.47 4.35 -31.40
C GLU A 317 -17.85 3.74 -31.18
N ASN A 318 -18.74 4.46 -30.48
CA ASN A 318 -20.07 3.97 -30.07
C ASN A 318 -20.01 2.62 -29.32
N HIS A 319 -18.94 2.39 -28.57
CA HIS A 319 -18.78 1.16 -27.80
C HIS A 319 -17.97 1.39 -26.53
N PHE A 320 -18.63 1.43 -25.38
CA PHE A 320 -17.96 1.32 -24.09
C PHE A 320 -18.66 0.30 -23.22
N ARG A 321 -17.89 -0.67 -22.74
CA ARG A 321 -18.38 -1.65 -21.78
C ARG A 321 -17.26 -2.04 -20.83
N ALA A 322 -17.57 -2.07 -19.54
CA ALA A 322 -16.60 -2.40 -18.52
C ALA A 322 -17.08 -3.53 -17.63
N ALA A 323 -16.14 -4.24 -17.03
CA ALA A 323 -16.38 -5.31 -16.08
C ALA A 323 -15.41 -5.22 -14.91
N ARG A 324 -15.80 -5.86 -13.82
CA ARG A 324 -15.05 -5.92 -12.57
C ARG A 324 -15.39 -7.16 -11.78
N ASN A 325 -14.37 -7.91 -11.35
CA ASN A 325 -14.54 -9.12 -10.52
C ASN A 325 -15.65 -10.05 -11.05
N GLY A 326 -15.71 -10.23 -12.38
CA GLY A 326 -16.71 -11.05 -13.07
C GLY A 326 -18.07 -10.39 -13.31
N VAL A 327 -18.29 -9.14 -12.90
CA VAL A 327 -19.54 -8.39 -13.12
C VAL A 327 -19.37 -7.36 -14.22
N VAL A 328 -20.20 -7.43 -15.26
CA VAL A 328 -20.16 -6.53 -16.43
C VAL A 328 -21.29 -5.50 -16.39
N GLY A 329 -20.99 -4.28 -16.83
CA GLY A 329 -21.96 -3.19 -16.98
C GLY A 329 -22.77 -3.26 -18.27
N ALA A 330 -23.72 -2.35 -18.41
CA ALA A 330 -24.42 -2.12 -19.67
C ALA A 330 -23.44 -1.62 -20.75
N LEU A 331 -23.76 -1.91 -22.02
CA LEU A 331 -23.07 -1.32 -23.15
C LEU A 331 -23.54 0.13 -23.32
N ASP A 332 -22.60 1.06 -23.39
CA ASP A 332 -22.84 2.41 -23.88
C ASP A 332 -22.50 2.46 -25.37
N SER A 333 -23.48 2.84 -26.19
CA SER A 333 -23.36 2.89 -27.65
C SER A 333 -23.29 4.32 -28.20
N SER A 334 -22.89 5.28 -27.37
CA SER A 334 -22.84 6.72 -27.71
C SER A 334 -21.51 7.40 -27.37
N VAL A 335 -20.47 6.61 -27.12
CA VAL A 335 -19.15 7.07 -26.69
C VAL A 335 -18.26 7.42 -27.88
N SER A 336 -17.63 8.60 -27.84
CA SER A 336 -16.45 8.90 -28.67
C SER A 336 -15.16 8.61 -27.92
N TYR A 337 -14.07 8.37 -28.65
CA TYR A 337 -12.75 8.25 -28.05
C TYR A 337 -11.65 8.65 -29.04
N ALA A 338 -10.52 9.10 -28.50
CA ALA A 338 -9.28 9.19 -29.25
C ALA A 338 -8.39 7.98 -29.00
N THR A 339 -7.66 7.56 -30.03
CA THR A 339 -6.66 6.51 -29.92
C THR A 339 -5.56 6.93 -28.94
N PRO A 340 -5.26 6.14 -27.91
CA PRO A 340 -4.25 6.51 -26.92
C PRO A 340 -2.84 6.38 -27.48
N LEU A 341 -1.98 7.31 -27.09
CA LEU A 341 -0.54 7.32 -27.39
C LEU A 341 0.30 6.82 -26.21
N TYR A 342 -0.20 7.00 -24.98
CA TYR A 342 0.53 6.66 -23.77
C TYR A 342 -0.31 5.83 -22.81
N LEU A 343 0.35 4.90 -22.12
CA LEU A 343 -0.14 4.28 -20.88
C LEU A 343 0.65 4.86 -19.69
N ARG A 344 -0.06 5.27 -18.65
CA ARG A 344 0.49 5.76 -17.38
C ARG A 344 0.05 4.86 -16.25
N LEU A 345 0.94 4.60 -15.31
CA LEU A 345 0.71 3.72 -14.16
C LEU A 345 0.77 4.54 -12.87
N GLY A 346 -0.27 4.48 -12.05
CA GLY A 346 -0.30 5.08 -10.71
C GLY A 346 -0.28 6.62 -10.65
N GLY A 347 -0.15 7.34 -11.77
CA GLY A 347 -0.03 8.80 -11.80
C GLY A 347 -1.38 9.53 -11.95
N ASN A 348 -1.60 10.61 -11.20
CA ASN A 348 -2.86 11.37 -11.19
C ASN A 348 -2.91 12.53 -12.21
N SER A 349 -1.90 12.69 -13.07
CA SER A 349 -1.88 13.62 -14.20
C SER A 349 -0.62 13.45 -15.03
N ILE A 350 -0.59 14.09 -16.20
CA ILE A 350 0.64 14.29 -16.99
C ILE A 350 1.70 15.10 -16.22
N ALA A 351 1.28 15.86 -15.20
CA ALA A 351 2.12 16.82 -14.48
C ALA A 351 2.74 16.31 -13.15
N GLY A 352 2.53 15.05 -12.74
CA GLY A 352 3.24 14.55 -11.56
C GLY A 352 2.83 13.17 -11.04
N GLY A 353 3.84 12.29 -10.92
CA GLY A 353 3.71 10.96 -10.33
C GLY A 353 3.59 11.03 -8.80
N ARG A 354 2.37 10.87 -8.29
CA ARG A 354 2.09 10.73 -6.86
C ARG A 354 1.23 9.49 -6.63
N PRO A 355 1.78 8.28 -6.84
CA PRO A 355 0.95 7.09 -6.75
C PRO A 355 0.42 6.90 -5.34
N ALA A 356 -0.87 6.58 -5.27
CA ALA A 356 -1.44 5.81 -4.18
C ALA A 356 -0.58 4.57 -3.92
N ARG A 357 -0.72 3.94 -2.75
CA ARG A 357 -0.02 2.67 -2.48
C ARG A 357 -0.66 1.56 -3.31
N LEU A 358 -0.09 1.29 -4.47
CA LEU A 358 -0.64 0.41 -5.50
C LEU A 358 0.27 -0.78 -5.74
N LEU A 359 -0.31 -1.97 -5.70
CA LEU A 359 0.30 -3.22 -6.15
C LEU A 359 -0.34 -3.62 -7.47
N LEU A 360 0.41 -3.51 -8.55
CA LEU A 360 -0.07 -3.82 -9.90
C LEU A 360 0.41 -5.22 -10.31
N GLU A 361 -0.50 -6.19 -10.37
CA GLU A 361 -0.20 -7.58 -10.73
C GLU A 361 -0.06 -7.75 -12.25
N SER A 362 -0.97 -7.13 -13.01
CA SER A 362 -0.94 -7.20 -14.47
C SER A 362 -1.68 -6.05 -15.13
N VAL A 363 -1.18 -5.63 -16.29
CA VAL A 363 -1.90 -4.81 -17.27
C VAL A 363 -1.84 -5.54 -18.61
N LEU A 364 -3.00 -5.80 -19.21
CA LEU A 364 -3.13 -6.45 -20.52
C LEU A 364 -3.89 -5.52 -21.44
N ILE A 365 -3.37 -5.28 -22.65
CA ILE A 365 -4.05 -4.51 -23.69
C ILE A 365 -4.31 -5.42 -24.88
N TYR A 366 -5.55 -5.44 -25.35
CA TYR A 366 -6.01 -6.16 -26.52
C TYR A 366 -6.35 -5.14 -27.62
N PRO A 367 -5.81 -5.26 -28.85
CA PRO A 367 -6.18 -4.40 -29.98
C PRO A 367 -7.52 -4.83 -30.60
N SER A 368 -8.51 -5.06 -29.75
CA SER A 368 -9.85 -5.53 -30.10
C SER A 368 -10.82 -5.28 -28.95
N LEU A 369 -12.10 -5.17 -29.28
CA LEU A 369 -13.19 -5.11 -28.29
C LEU A 369 -13.48 -6.51 -27.74
N LEU A 370 -13.24 -6.71 -26.44
CA LEU A 370 -13.68 -7.91 -25.73
C LEU A 370 -15.20 -7.86 -25.57
N ASN A 371 -15.87 -8.98 -25.88
CA ASN A 371 -17.30 -9.11 -25.68
C ASN A 371 -17.66 -9.30 -24.19
N GLU A 372 -18.96 -9.35 -23.90
CA GLU A 372 -19.47 -9.50 -22.53
C GLU A 372 -18.88 -10.71 -21.78
N ALA A 373 -18.90 -11.89 -22.40
CA ALA A 373 -18.41 -13.11 -21.78
C ALA A 373 -16.89 -13.05 -21.54
N GLN A 374 -16.15 -12.45 -22.48
CA GLN A 374 -14.70 -12.26 -22.34
C GLN A 374 -14.36 -11.26 -21.23
N LEU A 375 -15.11 -10.16 -21.10
CA LEU A 375 -14.93 -9.19 -20.02
C LEU A 375 -15.20 -9.82 -18.65
N ILE A 376 -16.23 -10.67 -18.54
CA ILE A 376 -16.49 -11.45 -17.34
C ILE A 376 -15.31 -12.38 -17.05
N GLU A 377 -14.88 -13.18 -18.04
CA GLU A 377 -13.81 -14.17 -17.88
C GLU A 377 -12.48 -13.55 -17.43
N VAL A 378 -12.05 -12.46 -18.07
CA VAL A 378 -10.75 -11.84 -17.74
C VAL A 378 -10.76 -11.13 -16.39
N THR A 379 -11.95 -10.78 -15.88
CA THR A 379 -12.11 -10.13 -14.58
C THR A 379 -12.59 -11.04 -13.46
N ALA A 380 -12.92 -12.31 -13.74
CA ALA A 380 -13.38 -13.26 -12.72
C ALA A 380 -12.29 -13.63 -11.70
#